data_AF-C1E7Z1-F1
#
_entry.id   AF-C1E7Z1-F1
#
_cell.length_a   1.000
_cell.length_b   1.000
_cell.length_c   1.000
_cell.angle_alpha   90.00
_cell.angle_beta   90.00
_cell.angle_gamma   90.00
#
_symmetry.space_group_name_H-M   'P 1'
#
loop_
_entity.id
_entity.type
_entity.pdbx_description
1 polymer ?
#
loop_
_entity_poly.entity_id
_entity_poly.type
_entity_poly.pdbx_seq_one_letter_code
_entity_poly.pdbx_strand_id
1 'polypeptide(L)'
;MATSTEGVMPSLIASGDSSPRPRERFGTGVDDMWRKESALHAEARKTSRSPLDPFVDACLQLTASFRVYFKFLVTMESLFLSIISVASVLLFSLYEVKGQRLAVNVSWAFISFAIVMPLTNSLNEAFRRREEALSLISDVKAYLLSYYQGHRDWDWGENGRKRLPANHVSHVRFIIASLVTDMRDLLTSPPTARQIHFHTAKGRTQRRKMRAIQHEISARCCEHFDRVSLAVEELKYGGMPGNESARLRQYVTFTMRAWEKLKMIKRYRTPIATRAFARVYIFLHPIFWGPYYAYLVEQMLNEDAALGDAMISGSTAHKAMANVYACVLSVLTSLAMQGLFNVRYRMEDPFLCEVGAGEKYAGLDQIDVGREFAELMRCLCSEFKDADQNEAGGGPSRRVWPVPSECAIAHLEVGSALDVQTIIHHTREERV
;
A
#
# COMPACT_ATOMS: atom_id res chain seq x y z
N MET A 1 28.01 32.82 29.92
CA MET A 1 26.77 32.21 30.47
C MET A 1 25.64 32.69 29.55
N ALA A 2 24.93 31.86 28.78
CA ALA A 2 24.05 30.75 29.20
C ALA A 2 22.97 31.26 30.18
N THR A 3 21.64 31.06 30.07
CA THR A 3 20.75 30.26 29.17
C THR A 3 19.28 30.69 29.45
N SER A 4 18.21 30.40 28.69
CA SER A 4 17.95 29.67 27.43
C SER A 4 16.52 29.95 26.89
N THR A 5 16.16 29.35 25.72
CA THR A 5 14.82 28.84 25.34
C THR A 5 13.58 29.78 25.31
N GLU A 6 13.31 30.30 24.11
CA GLU A 6 11.99 30.25 23.46
C GLU A 6 12.23 29.66 22.06
N GLY A 7 11.38 28.87 21.41
CA GLY A 7 9.97 28.58 21.67
C GLY A 7 9.23 28.43 20.33
N VAL A 8 9.81 27.69 19.37
CA VAL A 8 9.30 27.65 17.98
C VAL A 8 7.97 26.87 17.91
N MET A 9 6.88 27.62 17.83
CA MET A 9 5.55 27.12 17.44
C MET A 9 5.31 27.40 15.95
N PRO A 10 4.89 26.42 15.14
CA PRO A 10 4.55 26.65 13.74
C PRO A 10 3.16 27.32 13.64
N SER A 11 3.15 28.63 13.39
CA SER A 11 1.94 29.37 13.09
C SER A 11 1.39 28.99 11.71
N LEU A 12 0.35 28.16 11.67
CA LEU A 12 -0.42 27.89 10.45
C LEU A 12 -1.88 28.31 10.62
N ILE A 13 -2.28 29.26 9.77
CA ILE A 13 -3.66 29.60 9.40
C ILE A 13 -4.52 30.17 10.54
N ALA A 14 -4.26 31.44 10.87
CA ALA A 14 -5.23 32.34 11.51
C ALA A 14 -5.13 33.75 10.91
N SER A 15 -5.53 33.91 9.65
CA SER A 15 -5.80 35.22 9.05
C SER A 15 -7.26 35.28 8.66
N GLY A 16 -8.04 36.07 9.38
CA GLY A 16 -9.42 36.38 9.01
C GLY A 16 -9.42 37.22 7.75
N ASP A 17 -9.76 36.60 6.61
CA ASP A 17 -10.07 37.32 5.38
C ASP A 17 -11.59 37.36 5.22
N SER A 18 -12.18 38.53 5.49
CA SER A 18 -13.61 38.78 5.30
C SER A 18 -13.92 39.13 3.84
N SER A 19 -13.35 38.38 2.91
CA SER A 19 -13.75 38.43 1.51
C SER A 19 -15.08 37.70 1.34
N PRO A 20 -16.05 38.26 0.58
CA PRO A 20 -17.30 37.56 0.32
C PRO A 20 -17.01 36.31 -0.52
N ARG A 21 -17.10 35.12 0.09
CA ARG A 21 -16.98 33.85 -0.64
C ARG A 21 -17.90 33.91 -1.86
N PRO A 22 -17.38 33.65 -3.08
CA PRO A 22 -18.17 33.85 -4.29
C PRO A 22 -19.43 32.97 -4.25
N ARG A 23 -20.60 33.62 -4.26
CA ARG A 23 -21.89 32.93 -4.38
C ARG A 23 -21.99 32.39 -5.80
N GLU A 24 -21.81 31.08 -5.96
CA GLU A 24 -22.01 30.43 -7.26
C GLU A 24 -23.49 30.56 -7.67
N ARG A 25 -23.75 31.15 -8.85
CA ARG A 25 -25.10 31.25 -9.37
C ARG A 25 -25.46 29.96 -10.10
N PHE A 26 -26.68 29.47 -9.97
CA PHE A 26 -27.14 28.40 -10.86
C PHE A 26 -27.08 28.92 -12.30
N GLY A 27 -26.26 28.27 -13.13
CA GLY A 27 -26.01 28.69 -14.51
C GLY A 27 -24.70 29.45 -14.76
N THR A 28 -23.85 29.74 -13.76
CA THR A 28 -22.41 29.94 -14.08
C THR A 28 -21.88 28.63 -14.63
N GLY A 29 -21.51 28.63 -15.92
CA GLY A 29 -21.39 27.40 -16.69
C GLY A 29 -20.48 26.36 -16.06
N VAL A 30 -20.89 25.09 -16.13
CA VAL A 30 -20.02 23.95 -15.84
C VAL A 30 -18.72 24.04 -16.65
N ASP A 31 -18.80 24.59 -17.86
CA ASP A 31 -17.65 24.96 -18.70
C ASP A 31 -16.66 25.92 -18.02
N ASP A 32 -17.13 26.89 -17.25
CA ASP A 32 -16.27 27.85 -16.54
C ASP A 32 -15.68 27.25 -15.26
N MET A 33 -16.44 26.39 -14.56
CA MET A 33 -15.88 25.55 -13.47
C MET A 33 -14.81 24.57 -13.98
N TRP A 34 -14.99 24.03 -15.18
CA TRP A 34 -14.03 23.13 -15.83
C TRP A 34 -12.82 23.87 -16.43
N ARG A 35 -13.00 25.09 -16.94
CA ARG A 35 -11.92 25.93 -17.48
C ARG A 35 -11.08 26.59 -16.40
N LYS A 36 -11.66 26.90 -15.23
CA LYS A 36 -10.93 27.50 -14.11
C LYS A 36 -10.05 26.47 -13.42
N GLU A 37 -8.77 26.79 -13.36
CA GLU A 37 -7.81 26.04 -12.54
C GLU A 37 -8.21 26.12 -11.05
N SER A 38 -8.18 24.99 -10.35
CA SER A 38 -8.41 24.98 -8.91
C SER A 38 -7.29 25.69 -8.17
N ALA A 39 -7.60 26.41 -7.09
CA ALA A 39 -6.62 27.15 -6.31
C ALA A 39 -5.43 26.26 -5.84
N LEU A 40 -5.69 24.98 -5.57
CA LEU A 40 -4.69 23.97 -5.21
C LEU A 40 -3.73 23.63 -6.36
N HIS A 41 -4.22 23.54 -7.60
CA HIS A 41 -3.34 23.38 -8.77
C HIS A 41 -2.52 24.64 -9.02
N ALA A 42 -3.13 25.83 -8.87
CA ALA A 42 -2.44 27.10 -9.02
C ALA A 42 -1.33 27.26 -7.98
N GLU A 43 -1.57 26.82 -6.73
CA GLU A 43 -0.56 26.77 -5.68
C GLU A 43 0.56 25.77 -5.98
N ALA A 44 0.23 24.55 -6.41
CA ALA A 44 1.24 23.56 -6.83
C ALA A 44 2.14 24.10 -7.97
N ARG A 45 1.57 24.87 -8.92
CA ARG A 45 2.29 25.50 -10.03
C ARG A 45 3.09 26.76 -9.66
N LYS A 46 2.86 27.38 -8.48
CA LYS A 46 3.71 28.48 -7.98
C LYS A 46 5.11 28.03 -7.57
N THR A 47 5.39 26.73 -7.56
CA THR A 47 6.74 26.17 -7.40
C THR A 47 7.61 26.61 -8.58
N SER A 48 8.30 27.74 -8.43
CA SER A 48 9.16 28.34 -9.45
C SER A 48 10.23 27.36 -9.92
N ARG A 49 10.31 27.13 -11.24
CA ARG A 49 11.28 26.23 -11.85
C ARG A 49 12.42 26.97 -12.50
N SER A 50 13.66 26.54 -12.24
CA SER A 50 14.85 27.03 -12.92
C SER A 50 15.04 26.30 -14.27
N PRO A 51 15.79 26.88 -15.24
CA PRO A 51 16.08 26.20 -16.50
C PRO A 51 16.99 24.98 -16.35
N LEU A 52 17.65 24.80 -15.19
CA LEU A 52 18.47 23.63 -14.88
C LEU A 52 17.68 22.51 -14.18
N ASP A 53 16.43 22.76 -13.79
CA ASP A 53 15.60 21.78 -13.06
C ASP A 53 15.44 20.45 -13.80
N PRO A 54 15.27 20.37 -15.14
CA PRO A 54 15.16 19.07 -15.82
C PRO A 54 16.41 18.19 -15.64
N PHE A 55 17.60 18.80 -15.53
CA PHE A 55 18.85 18.09 -15.28
C PHE A 55 18.98 17.70 -13.80
N VAL A 56 18.65 18.62 -12.88
CA VAL A 56 18.64 18.36 -11.44
C VAL A 56 17.64 17.25 -11.10
N ASP A 57 16.42 17.31 -11.66
CA ASP A 57 15.38 16.28 -11.55
C ASP A 57 15.88 14.92 -12.07
N ALA A 58 16.55 14.88 -13.22
CA ALA A 58 17.13 13.64 -13.74
C ALA A 58 18.20 13.05 -12.82
N CYS A 59 19.10 13.88 -12.28
CA CYS A 59 20.10 13.46 -11.29
C CYS A 59 19.46 13.01 -9.96
N LEU A 60 18.41 13.69 -9.50
CA LEU A 60 17.65 13.33 -8.31
C LEU A 60 16.88 12.01 -8.51
N GLN A 61 16.24 11.81 -9.67
CA GLN A 61 15.57 10.56 -10.04
C GLN A 61 16.55 9.39 -10.10
N LEU A 62 17.73 9.59 -10.70
CA LEU A 62 18.77 8.56 -10.74
C LEU A 62 19.28 8.22 -9.34
N THR A 63 19.54 9.24 -8.51
CA THR A 63 20.00 9.08 -7.12
C THR A 63 18.94 8.39 -6.25
N ALA A 64 17.67 8.75 -6.41
CA ALA A 64 16.53 8.11 -5.75
C ALA A 64 16.41 6.66 -6.19
N SER A 65 16.54 6.38 -7.49
CA SER A 65 16.51 5.02 -8.06
C SER A 65 17.63 4.15 -7.48
N PHE A 66 18.87 4.64 -7.40
CA PHE A 66 19.97 3.92 -6.73
C PHE A 66 19.68 3.70 -5.25
N ARG A 67 19.19 4.71 -4.52
CA ARG A 67 18.86 4.59 -3.09
C ARG A 67 17.78 3.53 -2.84
N VAL A 68 16.75 3.49 -3.69
CA VAL A 68 15.68 2.48 -3.64
C VAL A 68 16.22 1.10 -4.01
N TYR A 69 17.01 1.00 -5.09
CA TYR A 69 17.67 -0.23 -5.52
C TYR A 69 18.53 -0.83 -4.40
N PHE A 70 19.46 -0.08 -3.80
CA PHE A 70 20.29 -0.56 -2.70
C PHE A 70 19.45 -0.95 -1.46
N LYS A 71 18.37 -0.21 -1.13
CA LYS A 71 17.45 -0.55 -0.02
C LYS A 71 16.74 -1.90 -0.22
N PHE A 72 16.45 -2.30 -1.46
CA PHE A 72 15.81 -3.57 -1.77
C PHE A 72 16.79 -4.71 -2.09
N LEU A 73 17.97 -4.38 -2.63
CA LEU A 73 19.02 -5.34 -2.96
C LEU A 73 19.74 -5.80 -1.69
N VAL A 74 20.25 -4.86 -0.89
CA VAL A 74 21.12 -5.12 0.26
C VAL A 74 20.32 -5.75 1.39
N THR A 75 20.44 -7.07 1.49
CA THR A 75 19.80 -7.91 2.48
C THR A 75 20.82 -8.91 3.01
N MET A 76 20.59 -9.49 4.19
CA MET A 76 21.49 -10.53 4.70
C MET A 76 21.56 -11.72 3.73
N GLU A 77 20.44 -12.05 3.07
CA GLU A 77 20.37 -13.09 2.03
C GLU A 77 21.23 -12.75 0.80
N SER A 78 21.22 -11.49 0.33
CA SER A 78 22.07 -11.08 -0.79
C SER A 78 23.55 -11.10 -0.45
N LEU A 79 23.94 -10.73 0.79
CA LEU A 79 25.33 -10.77 1.23
C LEU A 79 25.86 -12.21 1.26
N PHE A 80 25.10 -13.16 1.82
CA PHE A 80 25.47 -14.57 1.77
C PHE A 80 25.55 -15.09 0.33
N LEU A 81 24.62 -14.70 -0.54
CA LEU A 81 24.62 -15.10 -1.95
C LEU A 81 25.86 -14.56 -2.70
N SER A 82 26.26 -13.31 -2.46
CA SER A 82 27.50 -12.75 -3.03
C SER A 82 28.75 -13.50 -2.55
N ILE A 83 28.83 -13.87 -1.27
CA ILE A 83 29.95 -14.67 -0.74
C ILE A 83 29.99 -16.05 -1.42
N ILE A 84 28.85 -16.73 -1.56
CA ILE A 84 28.76 -18.04 -2.22
C ILE A 84 29.13 -17.94 -3.70
N SER A 85 28.73 -16.86 -4.39
CA SER A 85 29.08 -16.58 -5.78
C SER A 85 30.58 -16.39 -5.97
N VAL A 86 31.23 -15.52 -5.19
CA VAL A 86 32.69 -15.32 -5.23
C VAL A 86 33.42 -16.61 -4.88
N ALA A 87 33.02 -17.29 -3.80
CA ALA A 87 33.64 -18.55 -3.39
C ALA A 87 33.53 -19.64 -4.47
N SER A 88 32.41 -19.73 -5.19
CA SER A 88 32.25 -20.68 -6.29
C SER A 88 33.15 -20.36 -7.48
N VAL A 89 33.18 -19.11 -7.94
CA VAL A 89 34.04 -18.71 -9.08
C VAL A 89 35.52 -18.94 -8.74
N LEU A 90 35.96 -18.55 -7.54
CA LEU A 90 37.34 -18.77 -7.10
C LEU A 90 37.66 -20.25 -6.96
N LEU A 91 36.73 -21.08 -6.47
CA LEU A 91 36.93 -22.53 -6.39
C LEU A 91 37.16 -23.13 -7.78
N PHE A 92 36.31 -22.85 -8.77
CA PHE A 92 36.47 -23.45 -10.10
C PHE A 92 37.60 -22.83 -10.94
N SER A 93 38.00 -21.58 -10.67
CA SER A 93 39.11 -20.94 -11.38
C SER A 93 40.49 -21.27 -10.80
N LEU A 94 40.61 -21.38 -9.47
CA LEU A 94 41.90 -21.61 -8.80
C LEU A 94 42.19 -23.09 -8.51
N TYR A 95 41.16 -23.95 -8.41
CA TYR A 95 41.35 -25.36 -8.08
C TYR A 95 41.52 -26.23 -9.33
N GLU A 96 42.77 -26.46 -9.71
CA GLU A 96 43.15 -27.34 -10.81
C GLU A 96 43.27 -28.80 -10.35
N VAL A 97 42.62 -29.73 -11.06
CA VAL A 97 42.77 -31.17 -10.82
C VAL A 97 43.53 -31.77 -12.01
N LYS A 98 44.73 -32.30 -11.74
CA LYS A 98 45.62 -32.88 -12.77
C LYS A 98 45.97 -31.91 -13.92
N GLY A 99 46.07 -30.62 -13.64
CA GLY A 99 46.39 -29.59 -14.63
C GLY A 99 45.25 -29.23 -15.59
N GLN A 100 44.03 -29.72 -15.33
CA GLN A 100 42.82 -29.27 -16.02
C GLN A 100 41.90 -28.54 -15.04
N ARG A 101 41.36 -27.40 -15.50
CA ARG A 101 40.29 -26.67 -14.83
C ARG A 101 38.95 -27.25 -15.23
N LEU A 102 37.96 -27.21 -14.35
CA LEU A 102 36.59 -27.56 -14.72
C LEU A 102 35.92 -26.35 -15.39
N ALA A 103 36.40 -26.00 -16.57
CA ALA A 103 35.84 -24.99 -17.45
C ALA A 103 34.77 -25.63 -18.36
N VAL A 104 33.51 -25.29 -18.18
CA VAL A 104 32.40 -25.86 -18.96
C VAL A 104 31.48 -24.76 -19.47
N ASN A 105 31.28 -24.70 -20.78
CA ASN A 105 30.31 -23.81 -21.40
C ASN A 105 28.87 -24.29 -21.13
N VAL A 106 28.28 -23.84 -20.01
CA VAL A 106 26.89 -24.11 -19.64
C VAL A 106 25.96 -23.07 -20.28
N SER A 107 24.92 -23.53 -20.98
CA SER A 107 23.93 -22.64 -21.59
C SER A 107 23.12 -21.84 -20.56
N TRP A 108 23.14 -20.51 -20.72
CA TRP A 108 22.31 -19.57 -19.95
C TRP A 108 20.80 -19.77 -20.12
N ALA A 109 20.36 -20.43 -21.19
CA ALA A 109 18.95 -20.71 -21.44
C ALA A 109 18.29 -21.45 -20.27
N PHE A 110 19.02 -22.36 -19.61
CA PHE A 110 18.50 -23.10 -18.46
C PHE A 110 18.15 -22.17 -17.29
N ILE A 111 19.00 -21.19 -16.93
CA ILE A 111 18.69 -20.22 -15.86
C ILE A 111 17.45 -19.42 -16.23
N SER A 112 17.37 -18.97 -17.49
CA SER A 112 16.24 -18.18 -17.99
C SER A 112 14.92 -18.93 -17.83
N PHE A 113 14.85 -20.17 -18.32
CA PHE A 113 13.62 -20.97 -18.25
C PHE A 113 13.32 -21.53 -16.85
N ALA A 114 14.32 -21.94 -16.07
CA ALA A 114 14.10 -22.60 -14.78
C ALA A 114 13.95 -21.63 -13.59
N ILE A 115 14.55 -20.43 -13.66
CA ILE A 115 14.57 -19.47 -12.55
C ILE A 115 13.87 -18.17 -12.93
N VAL A 116 14.31 -17.50 -14.01
CA VAL A 116 13.82 -16.15 -14.34
C VAL A 116 12.35 -16.17 -14.76
N MET A 117 11.96 -17.06 -15.68
CA MET A 117 10.58 -17.12 -16.18
C MET A 117 9.54 -17.44 -15.09
N PRO A 118 9.71 -18.44 -14.21
CA PRO A 118 8.80 -18.66 -13.08
C PRO A 118 8.76 -17.49 -12.08
N LEU A 119 9.88 -16.80 -11.89
CA LEU A 119 9.98 -15.67 -10.97
C LEU A 119 9.21 -14.44 -11.50
N THR A 120 9.38 -14.11 -12.78
CA THR A 120 8.62 -13.07 -13.48
C THR A 120 7.12 -13.38 -13.52
N ASN A 121 6.74 -14.62 -13.85
CA ASN A 121 5.33 -15.02 -13.85
C ASN A 121 4.70 -14.88 -12.47
N SER A 122 5.40 -15.26 -11.40
CA SER A 122 4.90 -15.07 -10.03
C SER A 122 4.91 -13.60 -9.58
N LEU A 123 5.72 -12.73 -10.18
CA LEU A 123 5.70 -11.29 -9.91
C LEU A 123 4.45 -10.65 -10.56
N ASN A 124 4.12 -11.01 -11.80
CA ASN A 124 2.90 -10.55 -12.47
C ASN A 124 1.63 -10.92 -11.68
N GLU A 125 1.59 -12.13 -11.10
CA GLU A 125 0.51 -12.54 -10.18
C GLU A 125 0.49 -11.74 -8.86
N ALA A 126 1.65 -11.30 -8.36
CA ALA A 126 1.69 -10.42 -7.19
C ALA A 126 1.11 -9.03 -7.51
N PHE A 127 1.47 -8.45 -8.66
CA PHE A 127 0.89 -7.20 -9.18
C PHE A 127 -0.62 -7.32 -9.36
N ARG A 128 -1.13 -8.34 -10.06
CA ARG A 128 -2.58 -8.50 -10.31
C ARG A 128 -3.39 -8.53 -9.02
N ARG A 129 -2.92 -9.22 -7.97
CA ARG A 129 -3.57 -9.26 -6.66
C ARG A 129 -3.52 -7.92 -5.91
N ARG A 130 -2.50 -7.08 -6.15
CA ARG A 130 -2.43 -5.72 -5.61
C ARG A 130 -3.51 -4.84 -6.24
N GLU A 131 -3.63 -4.87 -7.57
CA GLU A 131 -4.66 -4.10 -8.28
C GLU A 131 -6.08 -4.58 -7.94
N GLU A 132 -6.29 -5.90 -7.83
CA GLU A 132 -7.56 -6.46 -7.35
C GLU A 132 -7.88 -5.99 -5.90
N ALA A 133 -6.88 -5.99 -5.01
CA ALA A 133 -7.06 -5.49 -3.66
C ALA A 133 -7.39 -3.99 -3.61
N LEU A 134 -6.78 -3.17 -4.47
CA LEU A 134 -7.07 -1.73 -4.57
C LEU A 134 -8.49 -1.49 -5.09
N SER A 135 -8.92 -2.21 -6.12
CA SER A 135 -10.31 -2.18 -6.62
C SER A 135 -11.32 -2.56 -5.54
N LEU A 136 -11.05 -3.61 -4.76
CA LEU A 136 -11.95 -4.03 -3.68
C LEU A 136 -11.99 -3.05 -2.49
N ILE A 137 -10.89 -2.34 -2.21
CA ILE A 137 -10.91 -1.21 -1.25
C ILE A 137 -11.78 -0.08 -1.78
N SER A 138 -11.72 0.22 -3.09
CA SER A 138 -12.60 1.23 -3.70
C SER A 138 -14.08 0.85 -3.63
N ASP A 139 -14.43 -0.43 -3.85
CA ASP A 139 -15.80 -0.95 -3.65
C ASP A 139 -16.27 -0.75 -2.21
N VAL A 140 -15.46 -1.14 -1.21
CA VAL A 140 -15.79 -0.97 0.21
C VAL A 140 -15.99 0.51 0.56
N LYS A 141 -15.11 1.41 0.09
CA LYS A 141 -15.23 2.86 0.31
C LYS A 141 -16.52 3.40 -0.30
N ALA A 142 -16.80 3.08 -1.56
CA ALA A 142 -17.97 3.57 -2.27
C ALA A 142 -19.29 3.07 -1.62
N TYR A 143 -19.42 1.76 -1.37
CA TYR A 143 -20.65 1.21 -0.82
C TYR A 143 -20.91 1.60 0.63
N LEU A 144 -19.88 1.69 1.49
CA LEU A 144 -20.06 2.19 2.87
C LEU A 144 -20.44 3.67 2.89
N LEU A 145 -19.82 4.50 2.03
CA LEU A 145 -20.17 5.92 1.95
C LEU A 145 -21.59 6.12 1.41
N SER A 146 -21.99 5.41 0.35
CA SER A 146 -23.37 5.45 -0.19
C SER A 146 -24.40 4.94 0.81
N TYR A 147 -24.07 3.89 1.58
CA TYR A 147 -24.92 3.40 2.67
C TYR A 147 -25.10 4.45 3.77
N TYR A 148 -24.01 5.12 4.20
CA TYR A 148 -24.07 6.20 5.18
C TYR A 148 -24.88 7.40 4.66
N GLN A 149 -24.63 7.81 3.42
CA GLN A 149 -25.38 8.88 2.75
C GLN A 149 -26.87 8.57 2.66
N GLY A 150 -27.28 7.32 2.41
CA GLY A 150 -28.69 6.94 2.47
C GLY A 150 -29.32 7.13 3.86
N HIS A 151 -28.60 6.77 4.94
CA HIS A 151 -29.06 7.00 6.32
C HIS A 151 -29.06 8.50 6.69
N ARG A 152 -28.13 9.29 6.14
CA ARG A 152 -28.04 10.73 6.38
C ARG A 152 -29.07 11.54 5.58
N ASP A 153 -29.24 11.26 4.29
CA ASP A 153 -29.81 12.20 3.32
C ASP A 153 -31.24 11.83 2.85
N TRP A 154 -31.61 10.56 2.72
CA TRP A 154 -32.90 10.15 2.12
C TRP A 154 -34.08 10.39 3.07
N ASP A 155 -35.11 11.12 2.64
CA ASP A 155 -36.31 11.40 3.44
C ASP A 155 -37.58 10.87 2.77
N TRP A 156 -38.54 10.41 3.59
CA TRP A 156 -39.73 9.69 3.12
C TRP A 156 -41.02 10.27 3.73
N GLY A 157 -41.51 11.32 3.08
CA GLY A 157 -42.82 11.91 3.36
C GLY A 157 -42.94 12.59 4.72
N GLU A 158 -44.13 13.15 4.99
CA GLU A 158 -44.34 13.94 6.20
C GLU A 158 -44.23 13.09 7.47
N ASN A 159 -43.26 13.45 8.32
CA ASN A 159 -42.96 12.83 9.61
C ASN A 159 -42.31 11.43 9.56
N GLY A 160 -41.87 10.94 8.39
CA GLY A 160 -41.17 9.65 8.27
C GLY A 160 -40.00 9.51 9.24
N ARG A 161 -39.06 10.46 9.17
CA ARG A 161 -37.87 10.48 10.05
C ARG A 161 -38.12 10.87 11.50
N LYS A 162 -39.25 11.51 11.86
CA LYS A 162 -39.57 11.85 13.27
C LYS A 162 -39.81 10.60 14.14
N ARG A 163 -39.99 9.43 13.52
CA ARG A 163 -40.10 8.14 14.21
C ARG A 163 -38.75 7.47 14.49
N LEU A 164 -37.64 8.05 14.02
CA LEU A 164 -36.30 7.54 14.28
C LEU A 164 -35.76 8.04 15.63
N PRO A 165 -34.84 7.31 16.28
CA PRO A 165 -34.09 7.83 17.42
C PRO A 165 -33.31 9.10 17.04
N ALA A 166 -33.33 10.12 17.89
CA ALA A 166 -32.67 11.42 17.62
C ALA A 166 -31.17 11.30 17.25
N ASN A 167 -30.47 10.31 17.81
CA ASN A 167 -29.05 10.06 17.56
C ASN A 167 -28.77 8.99 16.47
N HIS A 168 -29.77 8.58 15.69
CA HIS A 168 -29.63 7.46 14.74
C HIS A 168 -28.50 7.66 13.73
N VAL A 169 -28.39 8.83 13.07
CA VAL A 169 -27.31 9.11 12.10
C VAL A 169 -25.91 9.04 12.74
N SER A 170 -25.78 9.58 13.95
CA SER A 170 -24.53 9.52 14.74
C SER A 170 -24.17 8.09 15.17
N HIS A 171 -25.17 7.28 15.53
CA HIS A 171 -24.99 5.86 15.87
C HIS A 171 -24.53 5.06 14.64
N VAL A 172 -25.17 5.25 13.49
CA VAL A 172 -24.78 4.63 12.21
C VAL A 172 -23.35 5.02 11.83
N ARG A 173 -22.98 6.30 11.96
CA ARG A 173 -21.60 6.77 11.74
C ARG A 173 -20.61 6.05 12.65
N PHE A 174 -20.91 5.92 13.93
CA PHE A 174 -20.04 5.24 14.89
C PHE A 174 -19.86 3.75 14.56
N ILE A 175 -20.92 3.06 14.15
CA ILE A 175 -20.85 1.65 13.71
C ILE A 175 -19.95 1.52 12.47
N ILE A 176 -20.13 2.38 11.45
CA ILE A 176 -19.31 2.34 10.22
C ILE A 176 -17.85 2.71 10.52
N ALA A 177 -17.61 3.73 11.34
CA ALA A 177 -16.26 4.12 11.76
C ALA A 177 -15.53 2.98 12.50
N SER A 178 -16.24 2.27 13.38
CA SER A 178 -15.73 1.09 14.10
C SER A 178 -15.42 -0.05 13.12
N LEU A 179 -16.33 -0.33 12.19
CA LEU A 179 -16.14 -1.33 11.13
C LEU A 179 -14.91 -1.02 10.27
N VAL A 180 -14.74 0.22 9.81
CA VAL A 180 -13.60 0.66 9.00
C VAL A 180 -12.28 0.58 9.79
N THR A 181 -12.32 0.88 11.09
CA THR A 181 -11.16 0.73 11.99
C THR A 181 -10.75 -0.73 12.15
N ASP A 182 -11.71 -1.63 12.35
CA ASP A 182 -11.45 -3.07 12.44
C ASP A 182 -11.02 -3.69 11.10
N MET A 183 -11.59 -3.19 9.99
CA MET A 183 -11.15 -3.57 8.64
C MET A 183 -9.69 -3.18 8.40
N ARG A 184 -9.30 -1.94 8.76
CA ARG A 184 -7.92 -1.45 8.72
C ARG A 184 -7.01 -2.36 9.53
N ASP A 185 -7.35 -2.62 10.79
CA ASP A 185 -6.49 -3.35 11.73
C ASP A 185 -6.36 -4.83 11.34
N LEU A 186 -7.41 -5.44 10.80
CA LEU A 186 -7.29 -6.76 10.20
C LEU A 186 -6.40 -6.73 8.95
N LEU A 187 -6.51 -5.73 8.07
CA LEU A 187 -5.70 -5.62 6.85
C LEU A 187 -4.22 -5.30 7.11
N THR A 188 -3.88 -4.49 8.11
CA THR A 188 -2.49 -4.18 8.49
C THR A 188 -1.85 -5.26 9.38
N SER A 189 -2.65 -6.10 10.06
CA SER A 189 -2.13 -7.11 11.00
C SER A 189 -1.04 -8.04 10.40
N PRO A 190 0.01 -8.40 11.17
CA PRO A 190 1.12 -9.21 10.66
C PRO A 190 0.71 -10.56 10.02
N PRO A 191 1.42 -11.00 8.96
CA PRO A 191 1.02 -12.18 8.19
C PRO A 191 1.28 -13.50 8.94
N THR A 192 0.24 -14.31 9.12
CA THR A 192 0.34 -15.58 9.87
C THR A 192 0.84 -16.78 9.06
N ALA A 193 0.95 -16.66 7.72
CA ALA A 193 1.23 -17.77 6.81
C ALA A 193 2.68 -17.88 6.27
N ARG A 194 3.66 -17.18 6.85
CA ARG A 194 5.09 -17.28 6.45
C ARG A 194 5.68 -18.67 6.76
N GLN A 195 6.66 -19.14 5.98
CA GLN A 195 7.36 -20.42 6.16
C GLN A 195 7.84 -20.65 7.60
N ILE A 196 8.44 -19.62 8.20
CA ILE A 196 8.94 -19.61 9.59
C ILE A 196 7.85 -20.07 10.58
N HIS A 197 6.58 -19.75 10.33
CA HIS A 197 5.45 -20.04 11.21
C HIS A 197 4.93 -21.49 11.14
N PHE A 198 5.40 -22.28 10.17
CA PHE A 198 5.12 -23.71 10.08
C PHE A 198 6.32 -24.52 10.62
N HIS A 199 7.53 -24.17 10.18
CA HIS A 199 8.72 -24.98 10.41
C HIS A 199 9.48 -24.66 11.71
N THR A 200 9.34 -23.47 12.31
CA THR A 200 10.05 -23.11 13.55
C THR A 200 9.16 -23.12 14.79
N ALA A 201 9.69 -23.55 15.93
CA ALA A 201 8.94 -23.59 17.20
C ALA A 201 8.47 -22.19 17.65
N LYS A 202 9.37 -21.19 17.63
CA LYS A 202 9.05 -19.78 17.94
C LYS A 202 7.96 -19.24 17.00
N GLY A 203 8.08 -19.50 15.69
CA GLY A 203 7.08 -19.09 14.70
C GLY A 203 5.71 -19.74 14.88
N ARG A 204 5.64 -21.00 15.32
CA ARG A 204 4.37 -21.67 15.66
C ARG A 204 3.66 -20.98 16.83
N THR A 205 4.38 -20.58 17.87
CA THR A 205 3.83 -19.82 19.01
C THR A 205 3.33 -18.44 18.59
N GLN A 206 4.13 -17.69 17.82
CA GLN A 206 3.74 -16.38 17.28
C GLN A 206 2.47 -16.48 16.42
N ARG A 207 2.39 -17.50 15.55
CA ARG A 207 1.22 -17.76 14.71
C ARG A 207 -0.04 -18.06 15.51
N ARG A 208 0.05 -18.83 16.61
CA ARG A 208 -1.10 -19.10 17.49
C ARG A 208 -1.65 -17.81 18.08
N LYS A 209 -0.78 -16.97 18.67
CA LYS A 209 -1.15 -15.65 19.22
C LYS A 209 -1.80 -14.74 18.17
N MET A 210 -1.13 -14.54 17.03
CA MET A 210 -1.62 -13.63 15.99
C MET A 210 -2.90 -14.15 15.31
N ARG A 211 -3.07 -15.47 15.16
CA ARG A 211 -4.31 -16.06 14.63
C ARG A 211 -5.50 -15.82 15.57
N ALA A 212 -5.31 -15.86 16.89
CA ALA A 212 -6.36 -15.56 17.85
C ALA A 212 -6.84 -14.10 17.72
N ILE A 213 -5.89 -13.15 17.69
CA ILE A 213 -6.19 -11.71 17.50
C ILE A 213 -6.89 -11.47 16.15
N GLN A 214 -6.40 -12.06 15.05
CA GLN A 214 -7.05 -11.96 13.73
C GLN A 214 -8.46 -12.56 13.70
N HIS A 215 -8.73 -13.60 14.51
CA HIS A 215 -10.05 -14.19 14.63
C HIS A 215 -11.00 -13.27 15.41
N GLU A 216 -10.52 -12.67 16.50
CA GLU A 216 -11.28 -11.72 17.33
C GLU A 216 -11.68 -10.47 16.53
N ILE A 217 -10.73 -9.81 15.84
CA ILE A 217 -11.03 -8.66 14.97
C ILE A 217 -12.01 -9.05 13.86
N SER A 218 -11.83 -10.23 13.23
CA SER A 218 -12.77 -10.70 12.21
C SER A 218 -14.17 -11.01 12.76
N ALA A 219 -14.31 -11.35 14.05
CA ALA A 219 -15.61 -11.55 14.70
C ALA A 219 -16.30 -10.21 14.96
N ARG A 220 -15.56 -9.20 15.46
CA ARG A 220 -16.07 -7.82 15.61
C ARG A 220 -16.53 -7.23 14.27
N CYS A 221 -15.78 -7.45 13.17
CA CYS A 221 -16.25 -7.06 11.85
C CYS A 221 -17.61 -7.67 11.49
N CYS A 222 -17.86 -8.95 11.81
CA CYS A 222 -19.16 -9.58 11.56
C CYS A 222 -20.27 -8.95 12.42
N GLU A 223 -20.01 -8.73 13.71
CA GLU A 223 -20.95 -8.06 14.61
C GLU A 223 -21.29 -6.64 14.12
N HIS A 224 -20.31 -5.90 13.62
CA HIS A 224 -20.54 -4.61 12.98
C HIS A 224 -21.39 -4.71 11.71
N PHE A 225 -21.21 -5.74 10.87
CA PHE A 225 -22.11 -5.98 9.73
C PHE A 225 -23.54 -6.31 10.16
N ASP A 226 -23.72 -7.07 11.25
CA ASP A 226 -25.06 -7.36 11.80
C ASP A 226 -25.73 -6.07 12.31
N ARG A 227 -24.99 -5.20 13.01
CA ARG A 227 -25.48 -3.87 13.44
C ARG A 227 -25.82 -2.95 12.25
N VAL A 228 -25.00 -2.96 11.19
CA VAL A 228 -25.26 -2.27 9.91
C VAL A 228 -26.52 -2.84 9.21
N SER A 229 -26.77 -4.14 9.30
CA SER A 229 -27.99 -4.76 8.78
C SER A 229 -29.22 -4.30 9.57
N LEU A 230 -29.14 -4.30 10.90
CA LEU A 230 -30.22 -3.87 11.81
C LEU A 230 -30.57 -2.39 11.67
N ALA A 231 -29.60 -1.51 11.43
CA ALA A 231 -29.86 -0.09 11.18
C ALA A 231 -30.78 0.15 9.95
N VAL A 232 -30.74 -0.72 8.94
CA VAL A 232 -31.70 -0.65 7.81
C VAL A 232 -33.12 -1.04 8.24
N GLU A 233 -33.26 -1.92 9.23
CA GLU A 233 -34.56 -2.26 9.81
C GLU A 233 -35.10 -1.11 10.67
N GLU A 234 -34.25 -0.36 11.40
CA GLU A 234 -34.65 0.87 12.10
C GLU A 234 -35.30 1.88 11.14
N LEU A 235 -34.71 2.10 9.96
CA LEU A 235 -35.30 2.95 8.91
C LEU A 235 -36.68 2.42 8.45
N LYS A 236 -36.80 1.10 8.24
CA LYS A 236 -38.08 0.48 7.85
C LYS A 236 -39.15 0.60 8.93
N TYR A 237 -38.79 0.48 10.21
CA TYR A 237 -39.71 0.75 11.33
C TYR A 237 -40.09 2.25 11.40
N GLY A 238 -39.18 3.15 11.00
CA GLY A 238 -39.48 4.56 10.70
C GLY A 238 -40.42 4.77 9.50
N GLY A 239 -40.81 3.71 8.79
CA GLY A 239 -41.71 3.73 7.64
C GLY A 239 -41.04 4.01 6.30
N MET A 240 -39.73 3.76 6.19
CA MET A 240 -38.98 3.90 4.94
C MET A 240 -39.58 2.99 3.84
N PRO A 241 -39.76 3.49 2.59
CA PRO A 241 -40.22 2.69 1.47
C PRO A 241 -39.37 1.44 1.22
N GLY A 242 -40.02 0.32 0.91
CA GLY A 242 -39.35 -0.97 0.67
C GLY A 242 -38.25 -0.87 -0.40
N ASN A 243 -38.48 -0.11 -1.46
CA ASN A 243 -37.54 0.09 -2.56
C ASN A 243 -36.20 0.71 -2.12
N GLU A 244 -36.24 1.64 -1.17
CA GLU A 244 -35.03 2.31 -0.66
C GLU A 244 -34.29 1.42 0.33
N SER A 245 -35.02 0.79 1.25
CA SER A 245 -34.44 -0.18 2.19
C SER A 245 -33.76 -1.37 1.49
N ALA A 246 -34.29 -1.78 0.33
CA ALA A 246 -33.69 -2.82 -0.51
C ALA A 246 -32.34 -2.37 -1.10
N ARG A 247 -32.20 -1.11 -1.54
CA ARG A 247 -30.92 -0.54 -2.01
C ARG A 247 -29.89 -0.47 -0.90
N LEU A 248 -30.28 -0.08 0.32
CA LEU A 248 -29.38 -0.08 1.47
C LEU A 248 -28.87 -1.48 1.79
N ARG A 249 -29.75 -2.49 1.88
CA ARG A 249 -29.35 -3.90 2.03
C ARG A 249 -28.43 -4.39 0.90
N GLN A 250 -28.63 -3.89 -0.33
CA GLN A 250 -27.75 -4.20 -1.46
C GLN A 250 -26.34 -3.62 -1.27
N TYR A 251 -26.20 -2.37 -0.80
CA TYR A 251 -24.89 -1.79 -0.46
C TYR A 251 -24.17 -2.55 0.66
N VAL A 252 -24.90 -3.00 1.70
CA VAL A 252 -24.34 -3.88 2.75
C VAL A 252 -23.82 -5.18 2.13
N THR A 253 -24.64 -5.84 1.29
CA THR A 253 -24.27 -7.11 0.63
C THR A 253 -23.03 -6.96 -0.25
N PHE A 254 -22.92 -5.87 -1.01
CA PHE A 254 -21.75 -5.61 -1.85
C PHE A 254 -20.50 -5.29 -1.01
N THR A 255 -20.65 -4.53 0.08
CA THR A 255 -19.56 -4.28 1.03
C THR A 255 -19.05 -5.58 1.65
N MET A 256 -19.96 -6.45 2.12
CA MET A 256 -19.61 -7.77 2.67
C MET A 256 -18.87 -8.63 1.64
N ARG A 257 -19.34 -8.64 0.38
CA ARG A 257 -18.69 -9.40 -0.71
C ARG A 257 -17.28 -8.88 -1.01
N ALA A 258 -17.08 -7.57 -1.06
CA ALA A 258 -15.76 -6.97 -1.26
C ALA A 258 -14.83 -7.25 -0.08
N TRP A 259 -15.35 -7.17 1.15
CA TRP A 259 -14.64 -7.49 2.38
C TRP A 259 -14.19 -8.95 2.47
N GLU A 260 -15.06 -9.91 2.14
CA GLU A 260 -14.66 -11.32 2.11
C GLU A 260 -13.54 -11.56 1.09
N LYS A 261 -13.63 -10.98 -0.11
CA LYS A 261 -12.54 -11.07 -1.10
C LYS A 261 -11.22 -10.48 -0.58
N LEU A 262 -11.25 -9.32 0.07
CA LEU A 262 -10.06 -8.71 0.71
C LEU A 262 -9.45 -9.63 1.78
N LYS A 263 -10.29 -10.23 2.65
CA LYS A 263 -9.84 -11.24 3.62
C LYS A 263 -9.23 -12.45 2.93
N MET A 264 -9.77 -12.92 1.80
CA MET A 264 -9.20 -14.02 1.03
C MET A 264 -7.83 -13.65 0.44
N ILE A 265 -7.67 -12.48 -0.19
CA ILE A 265 -6.37 -12.01 -0.71
C ILE A 265 -5.32 -11.92 0.41
N LYS A 266 -5.71 -11.44 1.60
CA LYS A 266 -4.82 -11.40 2.77
C LYS A 266 -4.45 -12.79 3.27
N ARG A 267 -5.41 -13.72 3.34
CA ARG A 267 -5.26 -15.05 3.98
C ARG A 267 -4.63 -16.10 3.07
N TYR A 268 -5.00 -16.13 1.80
CA TYR A 268 -4.57 -17.10 0.79
C TYR A 268 -3.64 -16.41 -0.21
N ARG A 269 -2.33 -16.51 0.06
CA ARG A 269 -1.26 -15.88 -0.72
C ARG A 269 -0.55 -16.89 -1.62
N THR A 270 0.54 -16.47 -2.27
CA THR A 270 1.29 -17.36 -3.16
C THR A 270 1.75 -18.63 -2.43
N PRO A 271 1.70 -19.81 -3.07
CA PRO A 271 1.97 -21.07 -2.39
C PRO A 271 3.35 -21.10 -1.74
N ILE A 272 3.39 -21.56 -0.48
CA ILE A 272 4.61 -21.64 0.34
C ILE A 272 5.75 -22.39 -0.36
N ALA A 273 5.41 -23.40 -1.17
CA ALA A 273 6.33 -24.20 -1.96
C ALA A 273 7.08 -23.38 -3.03
N THR A 274 6.40 -22.56 -3.84
CA THR A 274 7.07 -21.80 -4.92
C THR A 274 8.08 -20.80 -4.37
N ARG A 275 7.82 -20.23 -3.19
CA ARG A 275 8.78 -19.38 -2.47
C ARG A 275 9.99 -20.17 -1.96
N ALA A 276 9.81 -21.42 -1.52
CA ALA A 276 10.91 -22.28 -1.08
C ALA A 276 11.79 -22.71 -2.26
N PHE A 277 11.19 -23.20 -3.35
CA PHE A 277 11.91 -23.62 -4.55
C PHE A 277 12.71 -22.47 -5.17
N ALA A 278 12.08 -21.31 -5.40
CA ALA A 278 12.78 -20.14 -5.97
C ALA A 278 13.99 -19.71 -5.11
N ARG A 279 13.83 -19.70 -3.77
CA ARG A 279 14.93 -19.38 -2.85
C ARG A 279 16.07 -20.41 -2.96
N VAL A 280 15.76 -21.70 -2.94
CA VAL A 280 16.78 -22.76 -3.05
C VAL A 280 17.52 -22.68 -4.39
N TYR A 281 16.81 -22.46 -5.51
CA TYR A 281 17.45 -22.33 -6.83
C TYR A 281 18.34 -21.09 -6.96
N ILE A 282 17.96 -19.95 -6.37
CA ILE A 282 18.82 -18.76 -6.33
C ILE A 282 20.13 -19.05 -5.57
N PHE A 283 20.07 -19.76 -4.44
CA PHE A 283 21.28 -20.14 -3.68
C PHE A 283 22.12 -21.25 -4.34
N LEU A 284 21.51 -22.14 -5.13
CA LEU A 284 22.24 -23.18 -5.86
C LEU A 284 22.84 -22.67 -7.18
N HIS A 285 22.26 -21.66 -7.82
CA HIS A 285 22.73 -21.13 -9.10
C HIS A 285 24.26 -20.85 -9.15
N PRO A 286 24.87 -20.11 -8.21
CA PRO A 286 26.27 -19.77 -8.34
C PRO A 286 27.18 -20.99 -8.30
N ILE A 287 26.79 -22.04 -7.57
CA ILE A 287 27.54 -23.31 -7.47
C ILE A 287 27.55 -24.05 -8.81
N PHE A 288 26.40 -24.13 -9.50
CA PHE A 288 26.30 -24.82 -10.78
C PHE A 288 26.84 -24.01 -11.96
N TRP A 289 26.88 -22.67 -11.88
CA TRP A 289 27.43 -21.80 -12.93
C TRP A 289 28.88 -21.34 -12.69
N GLY A 290 29.48 -21.65 -11.53
CA GLY A 290 30.91 -21.49 -11.28
C GLY A 290 31.82 -22.02 -12.41
N PRO A 291 31.61 -23.23 -12.96
CA PRO A 291 32.35 -23.76 -14.12
C PRO A 291 32.24 -22.93 -15.39
N TYR A 292 31.13 -22.23 -15.60
CA TYR A 292 30.94 -21.33 -16.74
C TYR A 292 31.76 -20.04 -16.59
N TYR A 293 31.79 -19.46 -15.38
CA TYR A 293 32.62 -18.30 -15.12
C TYR A 293 34.12 -18.64 -15.19
N ALA A 294 34.52 -19.85 -14.80
CA ALA A 294 35.89 -20.35 -15.00
C ALA A 294 36.24 -20.52 -16.49
N TYR A 295 35.30 -21.04 -17.30
CA TYR A 295 35.44 -21.09 -18.76
C TYR A 295 35.60 -19.70 -19.40
N LEU A 296 34.85 -18.70 -18.93
CA LEU A 296 34.99 -17.33 -19.40
C LEU A 296 36.37 -16.73 -19.09
N VAL A 297 36.93 -17.02 -17.91
CA VAL A 297 38.31 -16.62 -17.56
C VAL A 297 39.34 -17.30 -18.47
N GLU A 298 39.17 -18.59 -18.74
CA GLU A 298 40.06 -19.34 -19.64
C GLU A 298 39.99 -18.80 -21.08
N GLN A 299 38.79 -18.49 -21.58
CA GLN A 299 38.61 -17.89 -22.91
C GLN A 299 39.33 -16.54 -23.01
N MET A 300 39.14 -15.64 -22.04
CA MET A 300 39.82 -14.33 -22.02
C MET A 300 41.35 -14.47 -22.03
N LEU A 301 41.90 -15.39 -21.22
CA LEU A 301 43.34 -15.62 -21.16
C LEU A 301 43.91 -16.24 -22.46
N ASN A 302 43.11 -17.04 -23.17
CA ASN A 302 43.52 -17.68 -24.42
C ASN A 302 43.41 -16.74 -25.64
N GLU A 303 42.43 -15.84 -25.67
CA GLU A 303 42.29 -14.83 -26.73
C GLU A 303 43.46 -13.84 -26.73
N ASP A 304 43.87 -13.34 -25.56
CA ASP A 304 45.04 -12.45 -25.42
C ASP A 304 46.36 -13.15 -25.80
N ALA A 305 46.48 -14.47 -25.54
CA ALA A 305 47.64 -15.25 -25.95
C ALA A 305 47.76 -15.40 -27.49
N ALA A 306 46.63 -15.36 -28.21
CA ALA A 306 46.60 -15.41 -29.68
C ALA A 306 46.91 -14.06 -30.34
N LEU A 307 46.73 -12.93 -29.63
CA LEU A 307 46.96 -11.58 -30.17
C LEU A 307 48.44 -11.16 -30.22
N GLY A 308 49.35 -11.99 -29.70
CA GLY A 308 50.80 -11.86 -29.89
C GLY A 308 51.56 -10.99 -28.89
N ASP A 309 50.89 -10.30 -27.96
CA ASP A 309 51.56 -9.50 -26.92
C ASP A 309 51.97 -10.35 -25.70
N ALA A 310 52.96 -11.21 -25.94
CA ALA A 310 53.48 -12.17 -24.96
C ALA A 310 54.08 -11.51 -23.70
N MET A 311 54.36 -10.20 -23.72
CA MET A 311 54.90 -9.47 -22.57
C MET A 311 53.84 -9.14 -21.51
N ILE A 312 52.56 -9.09 -21.90
CA ILE A 312 51.42 -8.80 -21.01
C ILE A 312 50.68 -10.09 -20.62
N SER A 313 50.52 -11.03 -21.56
CA SER A 313 49.77 -12.29 -21.39
C SER A 313 50.20 -13.14 -20.16
N GLY A 314 51.49 -13.10 -19.80
CA GLY A 314 52.03 -13.83 -18.64
C GLY A 314 51.77 -13.18 -17.27
N SER A 315 51.32 -11.92 -17.22
CA SER A 315 51.28 -11.14 -15.99
C SER A 315 50.26 -11.67 -14.98
N THR A 316 50.69 -11.78 -13.71
CA THR A 316 49.80 -12.09 -12.58
C THR A 316 48.64 -11.09 -12.46
N ALA A 317 48.85 -9.85 -12.90
CA ALA A 317 47.81 -8.82 -12.96
C ALA A 317 46.70 -9.15 -13.97
N HIS A 318 47.00 -9.69 -15.15
CA HIS A 318 45.98 -10.06 -16.14
C HIS A 318 45.11 -11.21 -15.63
N LYS A 319 45.74 -12.25 -15.07
CA LYS A 319 45.03 -13.38 -14.43
C LYS A 319 44.18 -12.94 -13.24
N ALA A 320 44.63 -11.95 -12.46
CA ALA A 320 43.84 -11.35 -11.40
C ALA A 320 42.63 -10.56 -11.95
N MET A 321 42.83 -9.73 -12.98
CA MET A 321 41.75 -8.92 -13.57
C MET A 321 40.64 -9.77 -14.21
N ALA A 322 40.99 -10.83 -14.95
CA ALA A 322 40.01 -11.76 -15.51
C ALA A 322 39.18 -12.45 -14.40
N ASN A 323 39.83 -12.89 -13.32
CA ASN A 323 39.17 -13.46 -12.16
C ASN A 323 38.27 -12.47 -11.42
N VAL A 324 38.71 -11.22 -11.24
CA VAL A 324 37.90 -10.15 -10.65
C VAL A 324 36.67 -9.87 -11.51
N TYR A 325 36.82 -9.77 -12.83
CA TYR A 325 35.70 -9.59 -13.76
C TYR A 325 34.68 -10.73 -13.65
N ALA A 326 35.13 -11.98 -13.66
CA ALA A 326 34.26 -13.14 -13.53
C ALA A 326 33.54 -13.20 -12.17
N CYS A 327 34.21 -12.83 -11.08
CA CYS A 327 33.59 -12.69 -9.75
C CYS A 327 32.53 -11.59 -9.73
N VAL A 328 32.84 -10.39 -10.28
CA VAL A 328 31.90 -9.26 -10.37
C VAL A 328 30.67 -9.63 -11.21
N LEU A 329 30.86 -10.30 -12.35
CA LEU A 329 29.78 -10.74 -13.21
C LEU A 329 28.87 -11.78 -12.51
N SER A 330 29.46 -12.75 -11.82
CA SER A 330 28.73 -13.76 -11.05
C SER A 330 27.94 -13.16 -9.89
N VAL A 331 28.52 -12.17 -9.20
CA VAL A 331 27.84 -11.42 -8.14
C VAL A 331 26.69 -10.60 -8.73
N LEU A 332 26.90 -9.92 -9.86
CA LEU A 332 25.89 -9.08 -10.51
C LEU A 332 24.66 -9.88 -10.97
N THR A 333 24.85 -11.03 -11.62
CA THR A 333 23.74 -11.90 -12.07
C THR A 333 22.99 -12.53 -10.90
N SER A 334 23.71 -12.96 -9.86
CA SER A 334 23.13 -13.48 -8.62
C SER A 334 22.30 -12.41 -7.88
N LEU A 335 22.83 -11.18 -7.79
CA LEU A 335 22.14 -10.03 -7.20
C LEU A 335 20.92 -9.61 -8.01
N ALA A 336 20.95 -9.69 -9.35
CA ALA A 336 19.78 -9.42 -10.18
C ALA A 336 18.61 -10.39 -9.89
N MET A 337 18.89 -11.69 -9.78
CA MET A 337 17.88 -12.69 -9.42
C MET A 337 17.36 -12.53 -7.98
N GLN A 338 18.24 -12.26 -7.01
CA GLN A 338 17.83 -11.98 -5.63
C GLN A 338 17.02 -10.67 -5.53
N GLY A 339 17.36 -9.65 -6.30
CA GLY A 339 16.61 -8.39 -6.39
C GLY A 339 15.18 -8.63 -6.87
N LEU A 340 15.00 -9.36 -7.97
CA LEU A 340 13.67 -9.72 -8.49
C LEU A 340 12.86 -10.56 -7.48
N PHE A 341 13.52 -11.46 -6.75
CA PHE A 341 12.90 -12.22 -5.67
C PHE A 341 12.50 -11.34 -4.47
N ASN A 342 13.32 -10.38 -4.08
CA ASN A 342 13.04 -9.44 -2.99
C ASN A 342 11.85 -8.53 -3.34
N VAL A 343 11.76 -8.02 -4.57
CA VAL A 343 10.60 -7.25 -5.06
C VAL A 343 9.34 -8.10 -5.00
N ARG A 344 9.35 -9.30 -5.62
CA ARG A 344 8.23 -10.26 -5.56
C ARG A 344 7.80 -10.56 -4.12
N TYR A 345 8.74 -10.74 -3.19
CA TYR A 345 8.45 -11.03 -1.78
C TYR A 345 7.77 -9.86 -1.06
N ARG A 346 8.13 -8.61 -1.40
CA ARG A 346 7.48 -7.40 -0.86
C ARG A 346 6.07 -7.21 -1.41
N MET A 347 5.89 -7.38 -2.72
CA MET A 347 4.57 -7.25 -3.39
C MET A 347 3.62 -8.42 -3.09
N GLU A 348 4.11 -9.49 -2.46
CA GLU A 348 3.26 -10.60 -2.00
C GLU A 348 2.27 -10.22 -0.88
N ASP A 349 2.52 -9.12 -0.17
CA ASP A 349 1.64 -8.56 0.85
C ASP A 349 1.26 -7.11 0.49
N PRO A 350 0.09 -6.88 -0.15
CA PRO A 350 -0.28 -5.53 -0.59
C PRO A 350 -0.67 -4.60 0.57
N PHE A 351 -0.91 -5.12 1.78
CA PHE A 351 -1.52 -4.35 2.88
C PHE A 351 -0.57 -4.01 4.04
N LEU A 352 0.71 -4.36 3.96
CA LEU A 352 1.61 -4.27 5.11
C LEU A 352 2.12 -2.83 5.33
N CYS A 353 1.39 -2.05 6.13
CA CYS A 353 1.86 -0.81 6.72
C CYS A 353 1.81 -0.93 8.25
N GLU A 354 2.88 -0.57 8.96
CA GLU A 354 2.88 -0.57 10.42
C GLU A 354 2.01 0.60 10.93
N VAL A 355 0.90 0.28 11.60
CA VAL A 355 -0.01 1.30 12.14
C VAL A 355 0.74 2.17 13.15
N GLY A 356 0.87 3.47 12.87
CA GLY A 356 1.60 4.42 13.69
C GLY A 356 3.08 4.62 13.30
N ALA A 357 3.64 3.80 12.41
CA ALA A 357 4.90 4.15 11.76
C ALA A 357 4.61 5.24 10.71
N GLY A 358 4.99 6.48 11.01
CA GLY A 358 4.75 7.62 10.11
C GLY A 358 5.36 7.43 8.70
N GLU A 359 4.97 8.29 7.77
CA GLU A 359 5.17 8.18 6.29
C GLU A 359 6.54 7.64 5.82
N LYS A 360 7.61 7.87 6.59
CA LYS A 360 8.96 7.31 6.40
C LYS A 360 9.03 5.78 6.21
N TYR A 361 8.03 5.01 6.68
CA TYR A 361 8.02 3.55 6.61
C TYR A 361 6.93 2.94 5.72
N ALA A 362 6.09 3.75 5.07
CA ALA A 362 5.18 3.26 4.04
C ALA A 362 5.98 2.55 2.94
N GLY A 363 5.63 1.30 2.63
CA GLY A 363 6.28 0.56 1.55
C GLY A 363 5.93 1.19 0.21
N LEU A 364 6.93 1.62 -0.56
CA LEU A 364 6.74 2.39 -1.81
C LEU A 364 5.77 1.72 -2.80
N ASP A 365 5.69 0.38 -2.79
CA ASP A 365 4.85 -0.41 -3.70
C ASP A 365 3.61 -1.02 -3.03
N GLN A 366 3.36 -0.72 -1.74
CA GLN A 366 2.27 -1.29 -0.94
C GLN A 366 1.09 -0.32 -0.87
N ILE A 367 -0.12 -0.85 -0.61
CA ILE A 367 -1.33 -0.04 -0.43
C ILE A 367 -1.28 0.55 0.97
N ASP A 368 -1.31 1.88 1.08
CA ASP A 368 -1.49 2.56 2.36
C ASP A 368 -2.97 2.49 2.78
N VAL A 369 -3.34 1.34 3.33
CA VAL A 369 -4.69 1.08 3.89
C VAL A 369 -5.07 2.12 4.94
N GLY A 370 -4.10 2.68 5.66
CA GLY A 370 -4.32 3.74 6.64
C GLY A 370 -4.82 5.01 5.97
N ARG A 371 -4.14 5.49 4.92
CA ARG A 371 -4.53 6.65 4.12
C ARG A 371 -5.86 6.43 3.38
N GLU A 372 -6.05 5.27 2.76
CA GLU A 372 -7.26 4.95 1.99
C GLU A 372 -8.52 4.95 2.86
N PHE A 373 -8.45 4.38 4.06
CA PHE A 373 -9.56 4.41 5.01
C PHE A 373 -9.64 5.72 5.80
N ALA A 374 -8.55 6.47 5.98
CA ALA A 374 -8.59 7.82 6.54
C ALA A 374 -9.35 8.80 5.62
N GLU A 375 -9.29 8.63 4.30
CA GLU A 375 -10.13 9.38 3.36
C GLU A 375 -11.62 9.09 3.59
N LEU A 376 -12.01 7.81 3.66
CA LEU A 376 -13.39 7.42 3.99
C LEU A 376 -13.83 7.99 5.34
N MET A 377 -12.99 7.91 6.37
CA MET A 377 -13.25 8.50 7.68
C MET A 377 -13.47 10.01 7.61
N ARG A 378 -12.66 10.75 6.83
CA ARG A 378 -12.89 12.18 6.59
C ARG A 378 -14.24 12.43 5.92
N CYS A 379 -14.63 11.63 4.93
CA CYS A 379 -15.94 11.74 4.26
C CYS A 379 -17.13 11.40 5.17
N LEU A 380 -16.96 10.48 6.13
CA LEU A 380 -17.97 10.16 7.14
C LEU A 380 -18.10 11.26 8.21
N CYS A 381 -16.99 11.91 8.55
CA CYS A 381 -16.92 13.02 9.52
C CYS A 381 -17.23 14.40 8.90
N SER A 382 -17.12 14.56 7.58
CA SER A 382 -17.48 15.80 6.88
C SER A 382 -19.00 15.92 6.79
N GLU A 383 -19.57 16.74 7.68
CA GLU A 383 -20.98 17.08 7.65
C GLU A 383 -21.17 18.51 7.17
N PHE A 384 -22.08 18.66 6.21
CA PHE A 384 -22.70 19.95 5.93
C PHE A 384 -23.76 20.19 7.00
N LYS A 385 -23.48 21.10 7.94
CA LYS A 385 -24.50 21.55 8.89
C LYS A 385 -25.33 22.63 8.20
N ASP A 386 -26.63 22.41 8.10
CA ASP A 386 -27.59 23.46 7.76
C ASP A 386 -28.45 23.75 8.98
N ALA A 387 -28.70 25.04 9.25
CA ALA A 387 -29.39 25.49 10.46
C ALA A 387 -30.86 25.06 10.52
N ASP A 388 -31.42 24.64 9.37
CA ASP A 388 -32.83 24.33 9.17
C ASP A 388 -33.10 22.81 8.99
N GLN A 389 -32.13 21.95 9.33
CA GLN A 389 -32.28 20.49 9.21
C GLN A 389 -33.23 19.92 10.29
N ASN A 390 -33.93 18.82 9.98
CA ASN A 390 -34.87 18.18 10.90
C ASN A 390 -34.14 17.65 12.15
N GLU A 391 -34.75 17.73 13.35
CA GLU A 391 -34.11 17.38 14.62
C GLU A 391 -33.65 15.91 14.71
N ALA A 392 -34.32 15.01 13.98
CA ALA A 392 -33.93 13.59 13.84
C ALA A 392 -32.88 13.34 12.73
N GLY A 393 -32.36 14.40 12.11
CA GLY A 393 -31.46 14.39 10.96
C GLY A 393 -32.14 14.08 9.63
N GLY A 394 -31.66 14.67 8.54
CA GLY A 394 -31.95 14.24 7.16
C GLY A 394 -32.99 15.01 6.35
N GLY A 395 -33.18 14.51 5.13
CA GLY A 395 -33.67 15.28 3.98
C GLY A 395 -32.56 16.09 3.32
N PRO A 396 -32.72 16.52 2.06
CA PRO A 396 -31.94 17.65 1.57
C PRO A 396 -32.12 18.80 2.54
N SER A 397 -31.04 19.49 2.86
CA SER A 397 -31.08 20.69 3.68
C SER A 397 -32.16 21.64 3.12
N ARG A 398 -32.96 22.31 3.97
CA ARG A 398 -34.17 23.05 3.51
C ARG A 398 -33.89 24.12 2.45
N ARG A 399 -32.62 24.47 2.26
CA ARG A 399 -32.09 25.44 1.28
C ARG A 399 -31.64 24.81 -0.05
N VAL A 400 -31.66 23.49 -0.17
CA VAL A 400 -31.34 22.73 -1.40
C VAL A 400 -32.60 22.41 -2.24
N TRP A 401 -33.78 22.35 -1.61
CA TRP A 401 -35.05 22.13 -2.31
C TRP A 401 -36.20 22.96 -1.72
N PRO A 402 -36.97 23.74 -2.52
CA PRO A 402 -36.80 23.95 -3.96
C PRO A 402 -35.45 24.63 -4.26
N VAL A 403 -34.88 24.32 -5.42
CA VAL A 403 -33.56 24.82 -5.82
C VAL A 403 -33.60 26.36 -5.89
N PRO A 404 -32.85 27.09 -5.05
CA PRO A 404 -32.80 28.55 -5.11
C PRO A 404 -32.15 29.01 -6.42
N SER A 405 -32.51 30.20 -6.91
CA SER A 405 -31.95 30.77 -8.15
C SER A 405 -30.45 31.07 -8.09
N GLU A 406 -29.86 31.08 -6.90
CA GLU A 406 -28.42 31.12 -6.66
C GLU A 406 -28.01 29.88 -5.84
N CYS A 407 -26.90 29.23 -6.18
CA CYS A 407 -26.52 27.95 -5.59
C CYS A 407 -25.95 28.14 -4.17
N ALA A 408 -26.79 27.91 -3.17
CA ALA A 408 -26.48 28.16 -1.77
C ALA A 408 -25.51 27.13 -1.12
N ILE A 409 -24.81 26.29 -1.91
CA ILE A 409 -23.79 25.35 -1.40
C ILE A 409 -22.68 26.09 -0.62
N ALA A 410 -22.37 27.34 -1.02
CA ALA A 410 -21.41 28.20 -0.33
C ALA A 410 -21.79 28.58 1.13
N HIS A 411 -23.04 28.35 1.55
CA HIS A 411 -23.52 28.62 2.92
C HIS A 411 -23.59 27.39 3.81
N LEU A 412 -23.27 26.20 3.28
CA LEU A 412 -23.11 25.02 4.10
C LEU A 412 -21.77 25.13 4.83
N GLU A 413 -21.83 25.33 6.15
CA GLU A 413 -20.64 25.16 6.97
C GLU A 413 -20.28 23.67 6.98
N VAL A 414 -19.20 23.34 6.26
CA VAL A 414 -18.48 22.10 6.48
C VAL A 414 -17.95 22.17 7.90
N GLY A 415 -18.60 21.43 8.81
CA GLY A 415 -18.12 21.32 10.18
C GLY A 415 -16.66 20.85 10.15
N SER A 416 -15.81 21.47 10.96
CA SER A 416 -14.42 21.03 11.10
C SER A 416 -14.40 19.53 11.31
N ALA A 417 -13.60 18.82 10.50
CA ALA A 417 -13.50 17.37 10.59
C ALA A 417 -13.18 17.00 12.04
N LEU A 418 -14.11 16.30 12.69
CA LEU A 418 -14.01 15.90 14.10
C LEU A 418 -12.66 15.21 14.28
N ASP A 419 -11.77 15.82 15.08
CA ASP A 419 -10.40 15.34 15.18
C ASP A 419 -10.43 13.90 15.70
N VAL A 420 -9.89 12.98 14.89
CA VAL A 420 -10.00 11.53 15.09
C VAL A 420 -9.28 11.10 16.38
N GLN A 421 -8.42 11.96 16.94
CA GLN A 421 -7.82 11.78 18.27
C GLN A 421 -8.85 11.83 19.41
N THR A 422 -10.01 12.48 19.23
CA THR A 422 -11.01 12.74 20.28
C THR A 422 -11.98 11.57 20.54
N ILE A 423 -11.83 10.43 19.84
CA ILE A 423 -12.73 9.26 20.00
C ILE A 423 -12.30 8.35 21.19
N ILE A 424 -11.34 8.79 22.01
CA ILE A 424 -10.90 8.08 23.22
C ILE A 424 -11.44 8.82 24.46
N HIS A 425 -12.05 8.06 25.39
CA HIS A 425 -12.68 8.48 26.66
C HIS A 425 -14.14 8.97 26.63
N HIS A 426 -15.07 8.04 26.41
CA HIS A 426 -16.36 8.02 27.13
C HIS A 426 -16.68 6.59 27.63
N THR A 427 -15.80 6.06 28.49
CA THR A 427 -15.98 4.73 29.15
C THR A 427 -15.38 4.70 30.56
N ARG A 428 -15.74 5.69 31.40
CA ARG A 428 -15.74 5.62 32.87
C ARG A 428 -16.22 6.95 33.46
N GLU A 429 -17.39 6.95 34.09
CA GLU A 429 -17.73 7.63 35.36
C GLU A 429 -19.25 7.59 35.63
N GLU A 430 -19.76 6.40 35.90
CA GLU A 430 -21.03 6.21 36.64
C GLU A 430 -20.82 5.14 37.71
N ARG A 431 -20.11 5.53 38.78
CA ARG A 431 -20.15 4.91 40.12
C ARG A 431 -19.72 5.92 41.18
N VAL A 432 -20.72 6.59 41.75
CA VAL A 432 -20.74 7.07 43.15
C VAL A 432 -22.07 6.63 43.71
#